data_AF-A0A2D8R3H5-F1
#
_entry.id   AF-A0A2D8R3H5-F1
#
_cell.length_a   1.000
_cell.length_b   1.000
_cell.length_c   1.000
_cell.angle_alpha   90.00
_cell.angle_beta   90.00
_cell.angle_gamma   90.00
#
_symmetry.space_group_name_H-M   'P 1'
#
loop_
_entity.id
_entity.type
_entity.pdbx_description
1 polymer ?
#
loop_
_entity_poly.entity_id
_entity_poly.type
_entity_poly.pdbx_seq_one_letter_code
_entity_poly.pdbx_strand_id
1 'polypeptide(L)' 'MTFTASHVRSIRSRFGFSMMDAKRACQIGEERFSGDHELGARWILANQLAVNVRGGPEARALYNDKQARAAKAREEALKA' A
#
# COMPACT_ATOMS: atom_id res chain seq x y z
N MET A 1 -13.79 8.07 7.04
CA MET A 1 -13.17 7.40 5.88
C MET A 1 -13.27 8.34 4.69
N THR A 2 -12.13 8.83 4.20
CA THR A 2 -12.02 10.03 3.34
C THR A 2 -11.68 9.75 1.88
N PHE A 3 -11.51 8.48 1.49
CA PHE A 3 -11.24 8.13 0.10
C PHE A 3 -12.55 7.98 -0.72
N THR A 4 -12.51 8.40 -1.98
CA THR A 4 -13.67 8.36 -2.88
C THR A 4 -13.71 7.07 -3.71
N ALA A 5 -14.84 6.78 -4.34
CA ALA A 5 -14.94 5.70 -5.32
C ALA A 5 -13.96 5.88 -6.50
N SER A 6 -13.59 7.14 -6.83
CA SER A 6 -12.59 7.42 -7.85
C SER A 6 -11.20 6.93 -7.44
N HIS A 7 -10.79 7.18 -6.19
CA HIS A 7 -9.52 6.70 -5.65
C HIS A 7 -9.43 5.17 -5.72
N VAL A 8 -10.49 4.48 -5.31
CA VAL A 8 -10.56 3.01 -5.37
C VAL A 8 -10.43 2.50 -6.81
N ARG A 9 -11.13 3.11 -7.77
CA ARG A 9 -11.03 2.72 -9.20
C ARG A 9 -9.63 2.97 -9.76
N SER A 10 -9.01 4.09 -9.41
CA SER A 10 -7.64 4.43 -9.83
C SER A 10 -6.64 3.40 -9.33
N ILE A 11 -6.65 3.09 -8.03
CA ILE A 11 -5.77 2.07 -7.44
C ILE A 11 -6.02 0.69 -8.04
N ARG A 12 -7.29 0.30 -8.19
CA ARG A 12 -7.66 -0.98 -8.79
C ARG A 12 -7.08 -1.13 -10.19
N SER A 13 -7.25 -0.11 -11.03
CA SER A 13 -6.76 -0.10 -12.41
C SER A 13 -5.23 -0.18 -12.46
N ARG A 14 -4.55 0.61 -11.62
CA ARG A 14 -3.08 0.68 -11.61
C ARG A 14 -2.41 -0.60 -11.12
N PHE A 15 -2.94 -1.20 -10.05
CA PHE A 15 -2.28 -2.34 -9.37
C PHE A 15 -2.91 -3.70 -9.73
N GLY A 16 -3.95 -3.73 -10.56
CA GLY A 16 -4.64 -4.98 -10.95
C GLY A 16 -5.39 -5.64 -9.79
N PHE A 17 -5.79 -4.87 -8.78
CA PHE A 17 -6.38 -5.38 -7.56
C PHE A 17 -7.84 -5.83 -7.71
N SER A 18 -8.30 -6.66 -6.77
CA SER A 18 -9.73 -6.85 -6.54
C SER A 18 -10.36 -5.55 -6.01
N MET A 19 -11.70 -5.43 -6.06
CA MET A 19 -12.39 -4.27 -5.49
C MET A 19 -12.16 -4.15 -3.97
N MET A 20 -12.04 -5.28 -3.28
CA MET A 20 -11.80 -5.32 -1.83
C MET A 20 -10.38 -4.86 -1.50
N ASP A 21 -9.38 -5.35 -2.23
CA ASP A 21 -7.98 -4.96 -2.01
C ASP A 21 -7.75 -3.48 -2.36
N ALA A 22 -8.40 -2.96 -3.41
CA ALA A 22 -8.32 -1.55 -3.75
C ALA A 22 -8.94 -0.65 -2.66
N LYS A 23 -10.09 -1.04 -2.08
CA LYS A 23 -10.68 -0.33 -0.93
C LYS A 23 -9.74 -0.37 0.27
N ARG A 24 -9.16 -1.55 0.55
CA ARG A 24 -8.22 -1.73 1.67
C ARG A 24 -6.96 -0.89 1.47
N ALA A 25 -6.44 -0.80 0.26
CA ALA A 25 -5.29 0.03 -0.10
C ALA A 25 -5.57 1.51 0.20
N CYS A 26 -6.72 2.02 -0.24
CA CYS A 26 -7.11 3.39 0.08
C CYS A 26 -7.24 3.63 1.58
N GLN A 27 -7.84 2.69 2.32
CA GLN A 27 -7.94 2.78 3.78
C GLN A 27 -6.55 2.85 4.46
N ILE A 28 -5.62 1.98 4.05
CA ILE A 28 -4.24 1.99 4.58
C ILE A 28 -3.53 3.30 4.23
N GLY A 29 -3.75 3.83 3.02
CA GLY A 29 -3.22 5.13 2.60
C GLY A 29 -3.66 6.27 3.52
N GLU A 30 -4.95 6.32 3.88
CA GLU A 30 -5.48 7.29 4.84
C GLU A 30 -4.90 7.09 6.25
N GLU A 31 -4.87 5.85 6.75
CA GLU A 31 -4.48 5.53 8.12
C GLU A 31 -2.98 5.67 8.38
N ARG A 32 -2.12 5.42 7.37
CA ARG A 32 -0.67 5.28 7.55
C ARG A 32 0.18 6.24 6.71
N PHE A 33 -0.37 6.77 5.62
CA PHE A 33 0.40 7.51 4.61
C PHE A 33 -0.24 8.84 4.22
N SER A 34 -0.99 9.47 5.13
CA SER A 34 -1.56 10.81 4.94
C SER A 34 -2.37 10.95 3.64
N GLY A 35 -3.07 9.88 3.24
CA GLY A 35 -3.88 9.85 2.03
C GLY A 35 -3.15 9.36 0.77
N ASP A 36 -1.89 8.95 0.85
CA ASP A 36 -1.18 8.34 -0.28
C ASP A 36 -1.65 6.90 -0.51
N HIS A 37 -2.71 6.76 -1.33
CA HIS A 37 -3.33 5.45 -1.61
C HIS A 37 -2.42 4.51 -2.40
N GLU A 38 -1.42 5.01 -3.13
CA GLU A 38 -0.45 4.15 -3.78
C GLU A 38 0.51 3.50 -2.79
N LEU A 39 0.94 4.24 -1.76
CA LEU A 39 1.70 3.65 -0.66
C LEU A 39 0.86 2.59 0.06
N GLY A 40 -0.44 2.83 0.24
CA GLY A 40 -1.37 1.82 0.74
C GLY A 40 -1.46 0.56 -0.15
N ALA A 41 -1.44 0.72 -1.47
CA ALA A 41 -1.44 -0.42 -2.40
C ALA A 41 -0.11 -1.21 -2.34
N ARG A 42 1.03 -0.51 -2.33
CA ARG A 42 2.36 -1.13 -2.17
C ARG A 42 2.51 -1.82 -0.82
N TRP A 43 1.86 -1.30 0.23
CA TRP A 43 1.80 -1.94 1.54
C TRP A 43 1.12 -3.31 1.48
N ILE A 44 -0.01 -3.44 0.76
CA ILE A 44 -0.69 -4.73 0.57
C ILE A 44 0.24 -5.74 -0.12
N LEU A 45 0.95 -5.31 -1.16
CA LEU A 45 1.94 -6.15 -1.85
C LEU A 45 3.06 -6.59 -0.91
N ALA A 46 3.63 -5.66 -0.13
CA ALA A 46 4.65 -5.98 0.87
C ALA A 46 4.13 -6.97 1.93
N ASN A 47 2.87 -6.82 2.32
CA ASN A 47 2.24 -7.69 3.30
C ASN A 47 2.18 -9.15 2.82
N GLN A 48 1.98 -9.39 1.53
CA GLN A 48 2.01 -10.75 0.96
C GLN A 48 3.39 -11.42 1.11
N LEU A 49 4.46 -10.62 1.15
CA LEU A 49 5.85 -11.09 1.31
C LEU A 49 6.28 -11.20 2.78
N ALA A 50 5.55 -10.58 3.70
CA ALA A 50 5.93 -10.45 5.09
C ALA A 50 5.56 -11.65 5.97
N VAL A 51 5.39 -12.84 5.39
CA VAL A 51 4.95 -14.06 6.07
C VAL A 51 5.91 -14.53 7.18
N ASN A 52 7.20 -14.19 7.06
CA ASN A 52 8.24 -14.61 7.99
C ASN A 52 8.74 -13.50 8.93
N VAL A 53 8.09 -12.32 8.93
CA VAL A 53 8.49 -11.23 9.84
C VAL A 53 8.14 -11.62 11.27
N ARG A 54 9.18 -11.75 12.10
CA ARG A 54 9.06 -12.06 13.54
C ARG A 54 8.64 -10.80 14.31
N GLY A 55 7.99 -10.98 15.46
CA GLY A 55 7.57 -9.85 16.33
C GLY A 55 6.10 -9.44 16.18
N GLY A 56 5.27 -10.26 15.53
CA GLY A 56 3.82 -10.08 15.51
C GLY A 56 3.32 -9.01 14.52
N PRO A 57 2.05 -8.61 14.63
CA PRO A 57 1.38 -7.72 13.66
C PRO A 57 2.04 -6.35 13.52
N GLU A 58 2.53 -5.76 14.62
CA GLU A 58 3.17 -4.44 14.60
C GLU A 58 4.51 -4.46 13.88
N ALA A 59 5.36 -5.46 14.14
CA ALA A 59 6.62 -5.64 13.44
C ALA A 59 6.41 -5.84 11.93
N ARG A 60 5.37 -6.60 11.55
CA ARG A 60 4.95 -6.77 10.16
C ARG A 60 4.49 -5.46 9.53
N ALA A 61 3.72 -4.64 10.25
CA ALA A 61 3.27 -3.35 9.76
C ALA A 61 4.45 -2.39 9.51
N LEU A 62 5.41 -2.31 10.43
CA LEU A 62 6.63 -1.51 10.25
C LEU A 62 7.48 -1.98 9.08
N TYR A 63 7.59 -3.30 8.88
CA TYR A 63 8.26 -3.87 7.71
C TYR A 63 7.55 -3.45 6.41
N ASN A 64 6.24 -3.60 6.34
CA ASN A 64 5.45 -3.23 5.16
C ASN A 64 5.54 -1.72 4.86
N ASP A 65 5.55 -0.87 5.89
CA ASP A 65 5.72 0.59 5.74
C ASP A 65 7.06 0.96 5.10
N LYS A 66 8.14 0.28 5.50
CA LYS A 66 9.47 0.48 4.90
C LYS A 66 9.49 0.03 3.44
N GLN A 67 8.95 -1.15 3.16
CA GLN A 67 8.92 -1.71 1.81
C GLN A 67 8.05 -0.90 0.86
N ALA A 68 6.89 -0.40 1.31
CA ALA A 68 6.00 0.41 0.51
C ALA A 68 6.69 1.71 0.04
N ARG A 69 7.38 2.41 0.96
CA ARG A 69 8.15 3.62 0.64
C ARG A 69 9.33 3.33 -0.28
N ALA A 70 10.09 2.26 0.01
CA ALA A 70 11.23 1.87 -0.82
C ALA A 70 10.81 1.51 -2.25
N ALA A 71 9.71 0.79 -2.42
CA ALA A 71 9.18 0.44 -3.73
C ALA A 71 8.73 1.68 -4.53
N LYS A 72 8.08 2.66 -3.88
CA LYS A 72 7.70 3.93 -4.53
C LYS A 72 8.93 4.73 -4.96
N ALA A 73 9.89 4.93 -4.06
CA ALA A 73 11.11 5.68 -4.36
C ALA A 73 11.93 5.04 -5.49
N ARG A 74 11.99 3.70 -5.54
CA ARG A 74 12.64 2.98 -6.65
C ARG A 74 11.93 3.20 -7.98
N GLU A 75 10.60 3.16 -8.02
CA GLU A 75 9.83 3.44 -9.24
C GLU A 75 10.04 4.88 -9.72
N GLU A 76 10.08 5.85 -8.81
CA GLU A 76 10.37 7.26 -9.12
C GLU A 76 11.80 7.44 -9.65
N ALA A 77 12.79 6.78 -9.05
CA ALA A 77 14.18 6.83 -9.49
C ALA A 77 14.42 6.21 -10.87
N LEU A 78 13.62 5.21 -11.28
CA LEU A 78 13.72 4.58 -12.60
C LEU A 78 13.05 5.41 -13.72
N LYS A 79 12.22 6.40 -13.36
CA LYS A 79 11.52 7.28 -14.30
C LYS A 79 12.19 8.65 -14.47
N ALA A 80 13.12 9.01 -13.59
CA ALA A 80 13.93 10.21 -13.65
C ALA A 80 15.12 10.01 -14.60
#